data_AF-A0A6A0GUL2-F1
#
_entry.id   AF-A0A6A0GUL2-F1
#
_cell.length_a   1.000
_cell.length_b   1.000
_cell.length_c   1.000
_cell.angle_alpha   90.00
_cell.angle_beta   90.00
_cell.angle_gamma   90.00
#
_symmetry.space_group_name_H-M   'P 1'
#
loop_
_entity.id
_entity.type
_entity.pdbx_description
1 polymer ?
#
loop_
_entity_poly.entity_id
_entity_poly.type
_entity_poly.pdbx_seq_one_letter_code
_entity_poly.pdbx_strand_id
1 'polypeptide(L)'
;MLMEVGWLCVVAAPLTGPSKPTRLPTPRTHVTFWLLRWLLFRLMFASGIVKLQSQCPTWWGLTALTVHYESQCIPTGLAWFAHHLPVWFHKLCVVATYVIEIAMPVLFFSPIRDHRIIAFYSQVLLQVSIILTGNYNFFNLLTLLLCLSLLDDKHLGYRHVRDLSLSFLTMLKSALSRLGYWLILLLLIYFTTHLFDLKVNPVNWTIESRIAFTKTQLNEWVHMAVPASVGVGVVSFVITAVEALADAVLVPRGLLSKLATLCTTFGYCLLAGLLFAISLVPYTSLDPETQRQLSPILTRAYAAGSDRMHLTSSYGLFRTMTGVGGRPEVVLEGANDVSGPWKEYEFPYKPGRLDRVPPIVAPHQPRLDWQLWFAALGSYNNNPWLLSTAYRLLQGAPEVVRLLDPESEWRKTPPKFIRAKKYLYFYTALNDPSGNWWRRREEGEYFPVFSVSHPPLVQYLKQVGVLGSSLPKACTNAHLCPALDWLYQQHCDLDPA
;
A
#
# COMPACT_ATOMS: atom_id res chain seq x y z
N MET A 1 4.67 1.82 5.04
CA MET A 1 4.65 0.38 4.73
C MET A 1 6.04 -0.22 4.53
N LEU A 2 6.77 0.05 3.43
CA LEU A 2 8.07 -0.61 3.16
C LEU A 2 9.06 -0.49 4.33
N MET A 3 9.22 0.73 4.86
CA MET A 3 10.07 0.98 6.04
C MET A 3 9.59 0.23 7.29
N GLU A 4 8.31 0.34 7.63
CA GLU A 4 7.71 -0.33 8.78
C GLU A 4 7.83 -1.87 8.69
N VAL A 5 7.57 -2.47 7.52
CA VAL A 5 7.82 -3.90 7.29
C VAL A 5 9.30 -4.23 7.42
N GLY A 6 10.19 -3.41 6.85
CA GLY A 6 11.64 -3.60 6.95
C GLY A 6 12.13 -3.62 8.40
N TRP A 7 11.65 -2.69 9.24
CA TRP A 7 11.95 -2.69 10.68
C TRP A 7 11.40 -3.92 11.39
N LEU A 8 10.16 -4.34 11.07
CA LEU A 8 9.60 -5.57 11.64
C LEU A 8 10.36 -6.82 11.20
N CYS A 9 10.96 -6.85 10.01
CA CYS A 9 11.84 -7.93 9.58
C CYS A 9 13.10 -8.03 10.44
N VAL A 10 13.69 -6.89 10.84
CA VAL A 10 14.83 -6.88 11.78
C VAL A 10 14.43 -7.50 13.13
N VAL A 11 13.22 -7.20 13.59
CA VAL A 11 12.67 -7.78 14.83
C VAL A 11 12.29 -9.26 14.64
N ALA A 12 11.80 -9.67 13.48
CA ALA A 12 11.44 -11.06 13.21
C ALA A 12 12.68 -11.95 12.97
N ALA A 13 13.82 -11.37 12.58
CA ALA A 13 15.03 -12.09 12.26
C ALA A 13 15.66 -12.77 13.50
N PRO A 14 16.17 -14.00 13.37
CA PRO A 14 16.88 -14.65 14.47
C PRO A 14 18.22 -13.94 14.76
N LEU A 15 18.36 -13.35 15.95
CA LEU A 15 19.59 -12.65 16.40
C LEU A 15 20.82 -13.56 16.56
N THR A 16 20.61 -14.86 16.77
CA THR A 16 21.67 -15.87 16.80
C THR A 16 21.74 -16.47 15.40
N GLY A 17 22.95 -16.56 14.81
CA GLY A 17 23.23 -16.98 13.43
C GLY A 17 22.59 -18.31 13.01
N PRO A 18 22.92 -18.89 11.82
CA PRO A 18 22.25 -20.07 11.27
C PRO A 18 22.46 -21.29 12.17
N SER A 19 21.65 -21.35 13.22
CA SER A 19 21.48 -22.47 14.11
C SER A 19 20.77 -23.50 13.24
N LYS A 20 21.25 -24.75 13.26
CA LYS A 20 20.61 -25.88 12.54
C LYS A 20 19.09 -25.69 12.60
N PRO A 21 18.35 -25.72 11.48
CA PRO A 21 16.93 -25.42 11.46
C PRO A 21 16.23 -26.27 12.50
N THR A 22 15.98 -25.66 13.67
CA THR A 22 15.30 -26.34 14.75
C THR A 22 13.87 -26.45 14.28
N ARG A 23 13.38 -27.68 14.10
CA ARG A 23 12.02 -27.99 13.65
C ARG A 23 10.93 -27.49 14.61
N LEU A 24 11.30 -26.82 15.70
CA LEU A 24 10.42 -26.35 16.76
C LEU A 24 10.34 -24.82 16.70
N PRO A 25 9.12 -24.24 16.68
CA PRO A 25 8.91 -22.81 16.79
C PRO A 25 9.60 -22.27 18.05
N THR A 26 10.36 -21.18 17.93
CA THR A 26 10.87 -20.50 19.13
C THR A 26 9.73 -19.68 19.76
N PRO A 27 9.59 -19.64 21.10
CA PRO A 27 8.48 -18.94 21.75
C PRO A 27 8.36 -17.46 21.33
N ARG A 28 9.48 -16.78 21.08
CA ARG A 28 9.54 -15.41 20.53
C ARG A 28 8.83 -15.23 19.17
N THR A 29 8.70 -16.28 18.36
CA THR A 29 8.10 -16.22 17.02
C THR A 29 6.61 -15.88 17.08
N HIS A 30 5.90 -16.32 18.12
CA HIS A 30 4.48 -15.99 18.32
C HIS A 30 4.25 -14.48 18.43
N VAL A 31 5.14 -13.80 19.17
CA VAL A 31 5.10 -12.37 19.43
C VAL A 31 5.45 -11.57 18.17
N THR A 32 6.48 -11.98 17.43
CA THR A 32 6.88 -11.27 16.21
C THR A 32 5.85 -11.41 15.09
N PHE A 33 5.26 -12.59 14.91
CA PHE A 33 4.17 -12.79 13.95
C PHE A 33 2.88 -12.07 14.36
N TRP A 34 2.65 -11.87 15.66
CA TRP A 34 1.55 -11.03 16.12
C TRP A 34 1.73 -9.55 15.71
N LEU A 35 2.95 -9.01 15.75
CA LEU A 35 3.22 -7.64 15.25
C LEU A 35 2.93 -7.52 13.75
N LEU A 36 3.30 -8.53 12.96
CA LEU A 36 3.00 -8.56 11.51
C LEU A 36 1.48 -8.60 11.27
N ARG A 37 0.74 -9.39 12.04
CA ARG A 37 -0.74 -9.41 12.01
C ARG A 37 -1.34 -8.07 12.39
N TRP A 38 -0.80 -7.40 13.41
CA TRP A 38 -1.24 -6.06 13.82
C TRP A 38 -0.98 -5.00 12.75
N LEU A 39 0.17 -5.06 12.08
CA LEU A 39 0.44 -4.21 10.92
C LEU A 39 -0.56 -4.48 9.78
N LEU A 40 -0.79 -5.75 9.44
CA LEU A 40 -1.75 -6.13 8.41
C LEU A 40 -3.16 -5.64 8.74
N PHE A 41 -3.59 -5.78 10.00
CA PHE A 41 -4.87 -5.27 10.47
C PHE A 41 -5.00 -3.76 10.24
N ARG A 42 -4.03 -2.96 10.74
CA ARG A 42 -4.05 -1.51 10.58
C ARG A 42 -4.06 -1.11 9.11
N LEU A 43 -3.23 -1.76 8.30
CA LEU A 43 -3.15 -1.51 6.87
C LEU A 43 -4.51 -1.69 6.20
N MET A 44 -5.13 -2.87 6.35
CA MET A 44 -6.39 -3.19 5.69
C MET A 44 -7.54 -2.34 6.23
N PHE A 45 -7.70 -2.30 7.56
CA PHE A 45 -8.80 -1.57 8.20
C PHE A 45 -8.77 -0.08 7.89
N ALA A 46 -7.61 0.57 8.04
CA ALA A 46 -7.47 1.99 7.73
C ALA A 46 -7.68 2.25 6.23
N SER A 47 -7.17 1.38 5.34
CA SER A 47 -7.35 1.53 3.90
C SER A 47 -8.83 1.46 3.48
N GLY A 48 -9.65 0.65 4.15
CA GLY A 48 -11.09 0.57 3.92
C GLY A 48 -11.86 1.76 4.47
N ILE A 49 -11.66 2.08 5.76
CA ILE A 49 -12.51 3.06 6.44
C ILE A 49 -12.33 4.48 5.91
N VAL A 50 -11.11 4.85 5.53
CA VAL A 50 -10.81 6.19 4.99
C VAL A 50 -11.49 6.46 3.65
N LYS A 51 -11.85 5.41 2.88
CA LYS A 51 -12.63 5.54 1.64
C LYS A 51 -14.06 6.01 1.92
N LEU A 52 -14.65 5.59 3.04
CA LEU A 52 -15.96 6.06 3.48
C LEU A 52 -15.85 7.43 4.18
N GLN A 53 -14.85 7.63 5.04
CA GLN A 53 -14.62 8.89 5.75
C GLN A 53 -14.24 10.06 4.84
N SER A 54 -13.68 9.80 3.64
CA SER A 54 -13.39 10.85 2.67
C SER A 54 -14.64 11.55 2.12
N GLN A 55 -15.82 10.95 2.32
CA GLN A 55 -17.09 11.42 1.77
C GLN A 55 -17.10 11.55 0.24
N CYS A 56 -16.18 10.85 -0.44
CA CYS A 56 -16.10 10.86 -1.88
C CYS A 56 -17.40 10.29 -2.49
N PRO A 57 -18.05 11.02 -3.43
CA PRO A 57 -19.32 10.57 -4.01
C PRO A 57 -19.26 9.21 -4.71
N THR A 58 -18.12 8.86 -5.31
CA THR A 58 -17.99 7.58 -6.03
C THR A 58 -17.83 6.39 -5.08
N TRP A 59 -17.16 6.57 -3.95
CA TRP A 59 -17.09 5.56 -2.88
C TRP A 59 -18.47 5.36 -2.25
N TRP A 60 -19.17 6.45 -1.90
CA TRP A 60 -20.52 6.37 -1.33
C TRP A 60 -21.59 5.88 -2.33
N GLY A 61 -21.42 6.18 -3.62
CA GLY A 61 -22.27 5.71 -4.70
C GLY A 61 -21.95 4.29 -5.19
N LEU A 62 -20.94 3.63 -4.61
CA LEU A 62 -20.40 2.33 -5.02
C LEU A 62 -19.87 2.30 -6.47
N THR A 63 -19.64 3.45 -7.10
CA THR A 63 -19.17 3.57 -8.49
C THR A 63 -17.66 3.78 -8.60
N ALA A 64 -16.93 3.82 -7.50
CA ALA A 64 -15.48 4.03 -7.45
C ALA A 64 -14.69 3.20 -8.49
N LEU A 65 -14.99 1.90 -8.61
CA LEU A 65 -14.27 1.02 -9.55
C LEU A 65 -14.59 1.27 -11.03
N THR A 66 -15.69 1.97 -11.35
CA THR A 66 -15.96 2.39 -12.73
C THR A 66 -14.92 3.40 -13.25
N VAL A 67 -14.31 4.16 -12.34
CA VAL A 67 -13.27 5.15 -12.66
C VAL A 67 -11.87 4.59 -12.38
N HIS A 68 -11.74 3.78 -11.33
CA HIS A 68 -10.45 3.37 -10.80
C HIS A 68 -9.53 2.74 -11.85
N TYR A 69 -9.99 1.75 -12.61
CA TYR A 69 -9.14 1.03 -13.58
C TYR A 69 -8.46 1.93 -14.61
N GLU A 70 -9.07 3.06 -14.95
CA GLU A 70 -8.52 4.06 -15.88
C GLU A 70 -7.62 5.08 -15.14
N SER A 71 -8.01 5.48 -13.93
CA SER A 71 -7.35 6.56 -13.20
C SER A 71 -6.18 6.15 -12.31
N GLN A 72 -5.95 4.84 -12.13
CA GLN A 72 -4.80 4.26 -11.39
C GLN A 72 -3.45 4.81 -11.83
N CYS A 73 -2.43 4.88 -10.96
CA CYS A 73 -1.13 5.47 -11.35
C CYS A 73 -0.52 4.83 -12.61
N ILE A 74 -0.42 3.51 -12.66
CA ILE A 74 0.10 2.77 -13.82
C ILE A 74 -0.79 1.53 -14.02
N PRO A 75 -1.83 1.62 -14.87
CA PRO A 75 -2.70 0.48 -15.13
C PRO A 75 -1.99 -0.59 -15.97
N THR A 76 -2.54 -1.79 -15.96
CA THR A 76 -2.14 -2.91 -16.84
C THR A 76 -3.14 -3.06 -17.99
N GLY A 77 -2.79 -3.83 -19.01
CA GLY A 77 -3.73 -4.16 -20.09
C GLY A 77 -5.05 -4.78 -19.59
N LEU A 78 -5.04 -5.53 -18.48
CA LEU A 78 -6.26 -6.11 -17.92
C LEU A 78 -7.20 -5.05 -17.33
N ALA A 79 -6.68 -3.91 -16.84
CA ALA A 79 -7.52 -2.84 -16.35
C ALA A 79 -8.44 -2.27 -17.44
N TRP A 80 -7.99 -2.21 -18.69
CA TRP A 80 -8.84 -1.80 -19.81
C TRP A 80 -10.03 -2.75 -19.98
N PHE A 81 -9.80 -4.07 -19.97
CA PHE A 81 -10.89 -5.06 -20.02
C PHE A 81 -11.80 -4.98 -18.80
N ALA A 82 -11.22 -4.83 -17.61
CA ALA A 82 -11.97 -4.71 -16.37
C ALA A 82 -12.86 -3.45 -16.38
N HIS A 83 -12.38 -2.33 -16.92
CA HIS A 83 -13.13 -1.06 -17.02
C HIS A 83 -14.43 -1.20 -17.82
N HIS A 84 -14.50 -2.13 -18.76
CA HIS A 84 -15.70 -2.37 -19.58
C HIS A 84 -16.70 -3.36 -18.96
N LEU A 85 -16.43 -3.86 -17.75
CA LEU A 85 -17.39 -4.70 -17.05
C LEU A 85 -18.66 -3.91 -16.68
N PRO A 86 -19.80 -4.60 -16.52
CA PRO A 86 -21.06 -3.92 -16.19
C PRO A 86 -20.98 -3.14 -14.87
N VAL A 87 -21.66 -1.99 -14.80
CA VAL A 87 -21.67 -1.12 -13.61
C VAL A 87 -22.16 -1.87 -12.35
N TRP A 88 -23.14 -2.77 -12.47
CA TRP A 88 -23.61 -3.57 -11.34
C TRP A 88 -22.50 -4.43 -10.73
N PHE A 89 -21.62 -4.97 -11.58
CA PHE A 89 -20.48 -5.78 -11.16
C PHE A 89 -19.44 -4.90 -10.46
N HIS A 90 -19.15 -3.71 -11.00
CA HIS A 90 -18.27 -2.75 -10.33
C HIS A 90 -18.77 -2.35 -8.95
N LYS A 91 -20.07 -2.10 -8.80
CA LYS A 91 -20.66 -1.81 -7.49
C LYS A 91 -20.49 -2.97 -6.52
N LEU A 92 -20.70 -4.20 -6.97
CA LEU A 92 -20.46 -5.39 -6.16
C LEU A 92 -18.98 -5.52 -5.76
N CYS A 93 -18.03 -5.22 -6.65
CA CYS A 93 -16.61 -5.20 -6.34
C CYS A 93 -16.24 -4.12 -5.31
N VAL A 94 -16.93 -2.96 -5.30
CA VAL A 94 -16.75 -1.95 -4.24
C VAL A 94 -17.28 -2.48 -2.91
N VAL A 95 -18.43 -3.14 -2.88
CA VAL A 95 -18.96 -3.81 -1.68
C VAL A 95 -17.98 -4.87 -1.17
N ALA A 96 -17.46 -5.72 -2.07
CA ALA A 96 -16.46 -6.72 -1.73
C ALA A 96 -15.19 -6.08 -1.15
N THR A 97 -14.72 -4.97 -1.73
CA THR A 97 -13.61 -4.18 -1.19
C THR A 97 -13.88 -3.75 0.25
N TYR A 98 -15.07 -3.20 0.55
CA TYR A 98 -15.40 -2.83 1.94
C TYR A 98 -15.45 -4.01 2.90
N VAL A 99 -16.01 -5.14 2.48
CA VAL A 99 -16.05 -6.35 3.33
C VAL A 99 -14.64 -6.86 3.62
N ILE A 100 -13.78 -6.94 2.59
CA ILE A 100 -12.41 -7.45 2.71
C ILE A 100 -11.52 -6.48 3.49
N GLU A 101 -11.69 -5.17 3.32
CA GLU A 101 -10.84 -4.18 3.98
C GLU A 101 -11.34 -3.79 5.39
N ILE A 102 -12.64 -3.90 5.71
CA ILE A 102 -13.18 -3.43 6.99
C ILE A 102 -13.63 -4.59 7.89
N ALA A 103 -14.42 -5.54 7.37
CA ALA A 103 -14.98 -6.62 8.18
C ALA A 103 -13.98 -7.77 8.39
N MET A 104 -13.31 -8.21 7.33
CA MET A 104 -12.36 -9.35 7.40
C MET A 104 -11.18 -9.12 8.34
N PRO A 105 -10.59 -7.91 8.50
CA PRO A 105 -9.46 -7.73 9.41
C PRO A 105 -9.75 -8.05 10.87
N VAL A 106 -11.01 -7.90 11.32
CA VAL A 106 -11.40 -8.30 12.68
C VAL A 106 -11.14 -9.80 12.93
N LEU A 107 -11.22 -10.62 11.88
CA LEU A 107 -10.99 -12.06 11.95
C LEU A 107 -9.51 -12.44 12.11
N PHE A 108 -8.57 -11.51 11.88
CA PHE A 108 -7.13 -11.78 12.00
C PHE A 108 -6.73 -12.20 13.42
N PHE A 109 -7.44 -11.69 14.42
CA PHE A 109 -7.23 -12.00 15.84
C PHE A 109 -8.16 -13.07 16.38
N SER A 110 -8.99 -13.70 15.53
CA SER A 110 -9.90 -14.75 15.97
C SER A 110 -9.12 -16.00 16.40
N PRO A 111 -9.45 -16.61 17.56
CA PRO A 111 -8.83 -17.87 17.97
C PRO A 111 -9.22 -19.03 17.05
N ILE A 112 -10.35 -18.92 16.34
CA ILE A 112 -10.85 -19.91 15.39
C ILE A 112 -9.98 -19.89 14.12
N ARG A 113 -9.36 -21.03 13.81
CA ARG A 113 -8.47 -21.22 12.66
C ARG A 113 -9.16 -20.83 11.34
N ASP A 114 -10.36 -21.34 11.12
CA ASP A 114 -11.03 -21.21 9.82
C ASP A 114 -11.37 -19.74 9.50
N HIS A 115 -11.59 -18.89 10.51
CA HIS A 115 -11.76 -17.45 10.34
C HIS A 115 -10.51 -16.80 9.75
N ARG A 116 -9.32 -17.15 10.27
CA ARG A 116 -8.04 -16.63 9.76
C ARG A 116 -7.75 -17.11 8.33
N ILE A 117 -8.16 -18.33 8.00
CA ILE A 117 -8.00 -18.89 6.64
C ILE A 117 -8.91 -18.20 5.62
N ILE A 118 -10.19 -17.96 5.94
CA ILE A 118 -11.06 -17.15 5.07
C ILE A 118 -10.47 -15.76 4.88
N ALA A 119 -10.09 -15.11 5.99
CA ALA A 119 -9.44 -13.81 5.96
C ALA A 119 -8.23 -13.81 5.02
N PHE A 120 -7.32 -14.78 5.17
CA PHE A 120 -6.15 -14.95 4.29
C PHE A 120 -6.52 -14.98 2.81
N TYR A 121 -7.41 -15.90 2.40
CA TYR A 121 -7.76 -16.03 0.98
C TYR A 121 -8.50 -14.81 0.44
N SER A 122 -9.32 -14.16 1.27
CA SER A 122 -10.00 -12.92 0.87
C SER A 122 -8.99 -11.77 0.62
N GLN A 123 -7.96 -11.65 1.46
CA GLN A 123 -6.89 -10.67 1.26
C GLN A 123 -6.07 -11.02 0.01
N VAL A 124 -5.69 -12.28 -0.16
CA VAL A 124 -4.95 -12.74 -1.35
C VAL A 124 -5.74 -12.44 -2.62
N LEU A 125 -7.03 -12.74 -2.66
CA LEU A 125 -7.90 -12.44 -3.79
C LEU A 125 -7.88 -10.95 -4.14
N LEU A 126 -8.03 -10.08 -3.13
CA LEU A 126 -7.97 -8.64 -3.33
C LEU A 126 -6.60 -8.19 -3.86
N GLN A 127 -5.51 -8.62 -3.23
CA GLN A 127 -4.16 -8.21 -3.64
C GLN A 127 -3.81 -8.71 -5.05
N VAL A 128 -4.16 -9.94 -5.40
CA VAL A 128 -3.95 -10.50 -6.75
C VAL A 128 -4.79 -9.74 -7.77
N SER A 129 -6.05 -9.43 -7.47
CA SER A 129 -6.90 -8.63 -8.36
C SER A 129 -6.32 -7.23 -8.61
N ILE A 130 -5.73 -6.61 -7.58
CA ILE A 130 -5.05 -5.32 -7.71
C ILE A 130 -3.79 -5.47 -8.58
N ILE A 131 -2.93 -6.46 -8.35
CA ILE A 131 -1.73 -6.72 -9.17
C ILE A 131 -2.09 -6.93 -10.64
N LEU A 132 -3.13 -7.72 -10.89
CA LEU A 132 -3.55 -8.06 -12.24
C LEU A 132 -4.09 -6.84 -13.00
N THR A 133 -4.61 -5.83 -12.31
CA THR A 133 -5.25 -4.67 -12.96
C THR A 133 -4.38 -3.40 -12.90
N GLY A 134 -3.54 -3.23 -11.90
CA GLY A 134 -2.65 -2.08 -11.76
C GLY A 134 -1.30 -2.44 -11.16
N ASN A 135 -0.30 -1.65 -11.50
CA ASN A 135 1.02 -1.75 -10.90
C ASN A 135 1.03 -0.88 -9.65
N TYR A 136 1.42 -1.43 -8.50
CA TYR A 136 1.52 -0.70 -7.22
C TYR A 136 2.84 -0.95 -6.50
N ASN A 137 3.93 -1.03 -7.28
CA ASN A 137 5.25 -1.27 -6.75
C ASN A 137 5.27 -2.57 -5.91
N PHE A 138 6.01 -2.59 -4.79
CA PHE A 138 6.04 -3.69 -3.83
C PHE A 138 4.82 -3.79 -2.91
N PHE A 139 3.85 -2.86 -2.99
CA PHE A 139 2.78 -2.75 -1.99
C PHE A 139 1.97 -4.04 -1.87
N ASN A 140 1.44 -4.57 -2.98
CA ASN A 140 0.62 -5.77 -2.95
C ASN A 140 1.43 -7.01 -2.55
N LEU A 141 2.68 -7.12 -3.03
CA LEU A 141 3.57 -8.22 -2.68
C LEU A 141 3.90 -8.22 -1.17
N LEU A 142 4.19 -7.05 -0.59
CA LEU A 142 4.39 -6.92 0.84
C LEU A 142 3.12 -7.27 1.63
N THR A 143 1.94 -6.87 1.14
CA THR A 143 0.67 -7.24 1.80
C THR A 143 0.44 -8.75 1.75
N LEU A 144 0.72 -9.40 0.62
CA LEU A 144 0.64 -10.87 0.48
C LEU A 144 1.59 -11.56 1.46
N LEU A 145 2.82 -11.06 1.62
CA LEU A 145 3.77 -11.58 2.60
C LEU A 145 3.26 -11.40 4.03
N LEU A 146 2.67 -10.25 4.36
CA LEU A 146 2.04 -10.03 5.66
C LEU A 146 0.86 -10.99 5.89
N CYS A 147 0.09 -11.33 4.85
CA CYS A 147 -1.02 -12.29 4.96
C CYS A 147 -0.56 -13.68 5.41
N LEU A 148 0.69 -14.09 5.13
CA LEU A 148 1.24 -15.36 5.62
C LEU A 148 1.21 -15.45 7.14
N SER A 149 1.20 -14.33 7.86
CA SER A 149 1.07 -14.31 9.32
C SER A 149 -0.28 -14.82 9.85
N LEU A 150 -1.29 -14.98 8.97
CA LEU A 150 -2.59 -15.55 9.30
C LEU A 150 -2.61 -17.08 9.21
N LEU A 151 -1.66 -17.68 8.50
CA LEU A 151 -1.53 -19.12 8.30
C LEU A 151 -0.86 -19.79 9.50
N ASP A 152 -1.10 -21.09 9.65
CA ASP A 152 -0.40 -21.92 10.61
C ASP A 152 0.40 -23.03 9.92
N ASP A 153 1.32 -23.62 10.68
CA ASP A 153 2.23 -24.68 10.21
C ASP A 153 1.48 -25.84 9.54
N LYS A 154 0.30 -26.20 10.08
CA LYS A 154 -0.55 -27.26 9.52
C LYS A 154 -1.08 -26.90 8.13
N HIS A 155 -1.40 -25.63 7.87
CA HIS A 155 -1.82 -25.19 6.52
C HIS A 155 -0.66 -25.21 5.53
N LEU A 156 0.55 -24.91 5.99
CA LEU A 156 1.77 -24.93 5.19
C LEU A 156 2.35 -26.34 4.96
N GLY A 157 1.67 -27.39 5.42
CA GLY A 157 2.10 -28.78 5.25
C GLY A 157 3.14 -29.25 6.27
N TYR A 158 3.52 -28.40 7.23
CA TYR A 158 4.38 -28.79 8.34
C TYR A 158 3.55 -29.57 9.38
N ARG A 159 3.73 -30.89 9.42
CA ARG A 159 3.16 -31.73 10.48
C ARG A 159 4.01 -31.60 11.74
N HIS A 160 3.41 -31.15 12.84
CA HIS A 160 3.91 -31.44 14.18
C HIS A 160 3.06 -32.49 14.90
N VAL A 161 3.74 -33.22 15.78
CA VAL A 161 3.43 -34.55 16.30
C VAL A 161 2.30 -34.54 17.34
N ARG A 162 1.43 -35.56 17.27
CA ARG A 162 0.45 -36.07 18.25
C ARG A 162 -0.15 -35.04 19.23
N ASP A 163 -1.38 -34.60 18.92
CA ASP A 163 -2.31 -34.08 19.94
C ASP A 163 -2.61 -35.21 20.94
N LEU A 164 -2.00 -35.16 22.13
CA LEU A 164 -2.50 -35.88 23.30
C LEU A 164 -3.69 -35.09 23.86
N SER A 165 -4.83 -35.14 23.17
CA SER A 165 -6.08 -34.64 23.72
C SER A 165 -7.12 -35.75 23.79
N LEU A 166 -7.85 -35.77 24.91
CA LEU A 166 -9.02 -36.63 25.10
C LEU A 166 -9.98 -36.41 23.94
N SER A 167 -10.31 -37.48 23.21
CA SER A 167 -11.09 -37.47 21.97
C SER A 167 -12.36 -36.60 22.03
N PHE A 168 -13.03 -36.56 23.19
CA PHE A 168 -14.23 -35.75 23.42
C PHE A 168 -13.97 -34.23 23.38
N LEU A 169 -12.89 -33.74 24.03
CA LEU A 169 -12.57 -32.30 24.04
C LEU A 169 -12.16 -31.82 22.64
N THR A 170 -11.45 -32.65 21.89
CA THR A 170 -11.10 -32.36 20.49
C THR A 170 -12.35 -32.29 19.61
N MET A 171 -13.30 -33.22 19.81
CA MET A 171 -14.57 -33.24 19.10
C MET A 171 -15.41 -32.00 19.39
N LEU A 172 -15.52 -31.60 20.67
CA LEU A 172 -16.25 -30.41 21.08
C LEU A 172 -15.60 -29.13 20.53
N LYS A 173 -14.28 -28.98 20.63
CA LYS A 173 -13.53 -27.87 20.03
C LYS A 173 -13.75 -27.79 18.51
N SER A 174 -13.74 -28.93 17.83
CA SER A 174 -13.99 -28.99 16.38
C SER A 174 -15.43 -28.63 16.03
N ALA A 175 -16.42 -29.08 16.82
CA ALA A 175 -17.82 -28.71 16.63
C ALA A 175 -18.06 -27.21 16.82
N LEU A 176 -17.51 -26.63 17.90
CA LEU A 176 -17.60 -25.19 18.18
C LEU A 176 -16.89 -24.35 17.10
N SER A 177 -15.73 -24.79 16.61
CA SER A 177 -15.02 -24.13 15.51
C SER A 177 -15.87 -24.10 14.23
N ARG A 178 -16.50 -25.23 13.87
CA ARG A 178 -17.38 -25.32 12.69
C ARG A 178 -18.64 -24.47 12.84
N LEU A 179 -19.24 -24.46 14.03
CA LEU A 179 -20.39 -23.60 14.31
C LEU A 179 -20.02 -22.11 14.22
N GLY A 180 -18.88 -21.72 14.78
CA GLY A 180 -18.34 -20.36 14.68
C GLY A 180 -18.09 -19.95 13.23
N TYR A 181 -17.53 -20.83 12.41
CA TYR A 181 -17.31 -20.61 10.98
C TYR A 181 -18.61 -20.31 10.22
N TRP A 182 -19.64 -21.14 10.39
CA TRP A 182 -20.92 -20.92 9.71
C TRP A 182 -21.62 -19.67 10.24
N LEU A 183 -21.55 -19.43 11.56
CA LEU A 183 -22.10 -18.23 12.17
C LEU A 183 -21.46 -16.97 11.59
N ILE A 184 -20.12 -16.90 11.49
CA ILE A 184 -19.47 -15.70 10.96
C ILE A 184 -19.81 -15.49 9.48
N LEU A 185 -19.89 -16.56 8.69
CA LEU A 185 -20.25 -16.48 7.29
C LEU A 185 -21.68 -15.96 7.11
N LEU A 186 -22.62 -16.47 7.90
CA LEU A 186 -24.02 -16.00 7.89
C LEU A 186 -24.13 -14.55 8.34
N LEU A 187 -23.40 -14.13 9.39
CA LEU A 187 -23.37 -12.75 9.84
C LEU A 187 -22.78 -11.82 8.76
N LEU A 188 -21.68 -12.23 8.12
CA LEU A 188 -21.07 -11.45 7.03
C LEU A 188 -22.05 -11.29 5.86
N ILE A 189 -22.73 -12.35 5.45
CA ILE A 189 -23.75 -12.28 4.40
C ILE A 189 -24.91 -11.36 4.83
N TYR A 190 -25.45 -11.57 6.03
CA TYR A 190 -26.55 -10.76 6.56
C TYR A 190 -26.19 -9.27 6.61
N PHE A 191 -25.08 -8.90 7.26
CA PHE A 191 -24.67 -7.50 7.36
C PHE A 191 -24.30 -6.91 6.00
N THR A 192 -23.68 -7.67 5.10
CA THR A 192 -23.37 -7.17 3.75
C THR A 192 -24.66 -6.88 2.97
N THR A 193 -25.62 -7.80 2.99
CA THR A 193 -26.92 -7.60 2.32
C THR A 193 -27.70 -6.43 2.93
N HIS A 194 -27.64 -6.24 4.24
CA HIS A 194 -28.35 -5.19 4.94
C HIS A 194 -27.70 -3.81 4.79
N LEU A 195 -26.38 -3.69 5.00
CA LEU A 195 -25.64 -2.42 4.94
C LEU A 195 -25.50 -1.87 3.51
N PHE A 196 -25.56 -2.75 2.51
CA PHE A 196 -25.44 -2.39 1.09
C PHE A 196 -26.72 -2.62 0.28
N ASP A 197 -27.86 -2.87 0.96
CA ASP A 197 -29.20 -3.11 0.38
C ASP A 197 -29.15 -3.92 -0.92
N LEU A 198 -28.53 -5.10 -0.85
CA LEU A 198 -28.28 -5.95 -2.02
C LEU A 198 -29.60 -6.57 -2.50
N LYS A 199 -30.02 -6.23 -3.72
CA LYS A 199 -31.23 -6.76 -4.36
C LYS A 199 -30.89 -7.42 -5.67
N VAL A 200 -31.34 -8.66 -5.85
CA VAL A 200 -31.18 -9.40 -7.10
C VAL A 200 -32.39 -9.12 -7.98
N ASN A 201 -32.16 -8.60 -9.18
CA ASN A 201 -33.19 -8.46 -10.19
C ASN A 201 -33.36 -9.81 -10.92
N PRO A 202 -34.50 -10.51 -10.78
CA PRO A 202 -34.68 -11.86 -11.32
C PRO A 202 -34.82 -11.89 -12.85
N VAL A 203 -35.10 -10.74 -13.49
CA VAL A 203 -35.29 -10.68 -14.95
C VAL A 203 -33.95 -10.61 -15.68
N ASN A 204 -33.06 -9.73 -15.22
CA ASN A 204 -31.79 -9.45 -15.88
C ASN A 204 -30.58 -10.09 -15.19
N TRP A 205 -30.79 -10.81 -14.08
CA TRP A 205 -29.73 -11.38 -13.24
C TRP A 205 -28.68 -10.35 -12.78
N THR A 206 -29.10 -9.09 -12.59
CA THR A 206 -28.24 -8.01 -12.10
C THR A 206 -28.41 -7.82 -10.59
N ILE A 207 -27.37 -7.30 -9.94
CA ILE A 207 -27.39 -6.98 -8.51
C ILE A 207 -27.42 -5.47 -8.33
N GLU A 208 -28.49 -4.96 -7.75
CA GLU A 208 -28.58 -3.59 -7.30
C GLU A 208 -27.98 -3.48 -5.89
N SER A 209 -27.20 -2.42 -5.68
CA SER A 209 -26.54 -2.15 -4.40
C SER A 209 -26.49 -0.64 -4.13
N ARG A 210 -26.71 -0.29 -2.86
CA ARG A 210 -26.64 1.09 -2.35
C ARG A 210 -26.29 1.07 -0.87
N ILE A 211 -25.55 2.07 -0.41
CA ILE A 211 -25.26 2.19 1.02
C ILE A 211 -26.55 2.51 1.78
N ALA A 212 -26.88 1.69 2.78
CA ALA A 212 -28.10 1.77 3.58
C ALA A 212 -27.91 2.47 4.94
N PHE A 213 -26.72 3.00 5.20
CA PHE A 213 -26.39 3.76 6.41
C PHE A 213 -26.00 5.20 6.10
N THR A 214 -26.10 6.09 7.09
CA THR A 214 -25.78 7.50 6.95
C THR A 214 -24.33 7.80 7.33
N LYS A 215 -23.82 8.97 6.92
CA LYS A 215 -22.49 9.47 7.34
C LYS A 215 -22.37 9.60 8.86
N THR A 216 -23.45 9.96 9.54
CA THR A 216 -23.49 10.08 11.01
C THR A 216 -23.38 8.72 11.67
N GLN A 217 -24.16 7.73 11.21
CA GLN A 217 -24.07 6.34 11.69
C GLN A 217 -22.67 5.75 11.46
N LEU A 218 -22.03 6.06 10.34
CA LEU A 218 -20.64 5.66 10.10
C LEU A 218 -19.69 6.28 11.14
N ASN A 219 -19.80 7.58 11.40
CA ASN A 219 -18.93 8.26 12.36
C ASN A 219 -19.11 7.73 13.79
N GLU A 220 -20.36 7.48 14.21
CA GLU A 220 -20.68 6.83 15.49
C GLU A 220 -20.07 5.43 15.57
N TRP A 221 -20.21 4.64 14.48
CA TRP A 221 -19.61 3.32 14.42
C TRP A 221 -18.09 3.37 14.47
N VAL A 222 -17.43 4.30 13.77
CA VAL A 222 -15.96 4.46 13.82
C VAL A 222 -15.50 4.83 15.22
N HIS A 223 -16.21 5.75 15.89
CA HIS A 223 -15.91 6.16 17.26
C HIS A 223 -15.98 4.99 18.25
N MET A 224 -16.82 3.99 17.99
CA MET A 224 -16.85 2.74 18.74
C MET A 224 -15.80 1.73 18.27
N ALA A 225 -15.64 1.55 16.96
CA ALA A 225 -14.84 0.48 16.35
C ALA A 225 -13.33 0.70 16.55
N VAL A 226 -12.85 1.94 16.48
CA VAL A 226 -11.43 2.26 16.68
C VAL A 226 -10.97 1.87 18.09
N PRO A 227 -11.55 2.36 19.20
CA PRO A 227 -11.15 1.93 20.54
C PRO A 227 -11.42 0.44 20.80
N ALA A 228 -12.52 -0.12 20.28
CA ALA A 228 -12.80 -1.56 20.42
C ALA A 228 -11.70 -2.43 19.78
N SER A 229 -11.23 -2.06 18.58
CA SER A 229 -10.15 -2.77 17.90
C SER A 229 -8.79 -2.63 18.60
N VAL A 230 -8.52 -1.49 19.24
CA VAL A 230 -7.35 -1.34 20.13
C VAL A 230 -7.47 -2.30 21.30
N GLY A 231 -8.66 -2.41 21.91
CA GLY A 231 -8.94 -3.36 22.99
C GLY A 231 -8.73 -4.82 22.56
N VAL A 232 -9.25 -5.21 21.40
CA VAL A 232 -9.00 -6.54 20.79
C VAL A 232 -7.50 -6.77 20.58
N GLY A 233 -6.78 -5.76 20.08
CA GLY A 233 -5.32 -5.80 19.94
C GLY A 233 -4.63 -6.05 21.27
N VAL A 234 -4.97 -5.31 22.33
CA VAL A 234 -4.41 -5.49 23.68
C VAL A 234 -4.68 -6.88 24.22
N VAL A 235 -5.92 -7.35 24.19
CA VAL A 235 -6.29 -8.68 24.69
C VAL A 235 -5.58 -9.78 23.91
N SER A 236 -5.56 -9.69 22.58
CA SER A 236 -4.87 -10.64 21.72
C SER A 236 -3.35 -10.67 21.98
N PHE A 237 -2.74 -9.49 22.19
CA PHE A 237 -1.33 -9.39 22.53
C PHE A 237 -1.01 -10.04 23.87
N VAL A 238 -1.79 -9.74 24.90
CA VAL A 238 -1.59 -10.29 26.25
C VAL A 238 -1.68 -11.80 26.24
N ILE A 239 -2.68 -12.38 25.56
CA ILE A 239 -2.79 -13.83 25.39
C ILE A 239 -1.54 -14.39 24.70
N THR A 240 -1.12 -13.79 23.58
CA THR A 240 0.07 -14.22 22.83
C THR A 240 1.34 -14.13 23.66
N ALA A 241 1.50 -13.07 24.47
CA ALA A 241 2.65 -12.88 25.34
C ALA A 241 2.67 -13.90 26.48
N VAL A 242 1.53 -14.21 27.08
CA VAL A 242 1.40 -15.24 28.12
C VAL A 242 1.74 -16.63 27.55
N GLU A 243 1.21 -16.98 26.38
CA GLU A 243 1.52 -18.24 25.69
C GLU A 243 3.02 -18.33 25.39
N ALA A 244 3.63 -17.28 24.83
CA ALA A 244 5.05 -17.26 24.53
C ALA A 244 5.92 -17.39 25.79
N LEU A 245 5.56 -16.72 26.89
CA LEU A 245 6.29 -16.83 28.16
C LEU A 245 6.11 -18.20 28.81
N ALA A 246 4.92 -18.79 28.72
CA ALA A 246 4.67 -20.16 29.18
C ALA A 246 5.54 -21.16 28.39
N ASP A 247 5.56 -21.06 27.06
CA ASP A 247 6.37 -21.91 26.20
C ASP A 247 7.88 -21.73 26.46
N ALA A 248 8.33 -20.51 26.77
CA ALA A 248 9.72 -20.24 27.15
C ALA A 248 10.16 -20.98 28.44
N VAL A 249 9.21 -21.32 29.32
CA VAL A 249 9.48 -22.08 30.55
C VAL A 249 9.29 -23.60 30.37
N LEU A 250 8.30 -23.99 29.55
CA LEU A 250 7.87 -25.37 29.39
C LEU A 250 8.66 -26.15 28.33
N VAL A 251 9.07 -25.51 27.22
CA VAL A 251 9.67 -26.18 26.07
C VAL A 251 11.18 -26.45 26.24
N PRO A 252 12.02 -25.49 26.66
CA PRO A 252 13.46 -25.71 26.74
C PRO A 252 13.85 -26.70 27.85
N ARG A 253 14.84 -27.55 27.59
CA ARG A 253 15.42 -28.46 28.59
C ARG A 253 16.69 -27.82 29.19
N GLY A 254 16.81 -27.86 30.52
CA GLY A 254 17.96 -27.32 31.26
C GLY A 254 17.75 -25.87 31.73
N LEU A 255 18.30 -25.55 32.92
CA LEU A 255 18.07 -24.27 33.61
C LEU A 255 18.59 -23.06 32.83
N LEU A 256 19.82 -23.12 32.31
CA LEU A 256 20.43 -22.02 31.57
C LEU A 256 19.67 -21.70 30.26
N SER A 257 19.21 -22.73 29.55
CA SER A 257 18.42 -22.56 28.33
C SER A 257 17.04 -21.97 28.62
N LYS A 258 16.39 -22.39 29.72
CA LYS A 258 15.13 -21.79 30.20
C LYS A 258 15.31 -20.31 30.53
N LEU A 259 16.33 -19.96 31.33
CA LEU A 259 16.61 -18.56 31.69
C LEU A 259 16.91 -17.70 30.45
N ALA A 260 17.75 -18.18 29.53
CA ALA A 260 18.06 -17.46 28.29
C ALA A 260 16.82 -17.27 27.39
N THR A 261 16.01 -18.31 27.21
CA THR A 261 14.79 -18.25 26.39
C THR A 261 13.73 -17.36 27.03
N LEU A 262 13.61 -17.37 28.36
CA LEU A 262 12.69 -16.51 29.09
C LEU A 262 13.12 -15.04 28.99
N CYS A 263 14.40 -14.73 29.25
CA CYS A 263 14.92 -13.36 29.13
C CYS A 263 14.77 -12.80 27.72
N THR A 264 15.09 -13.60 26.70
CA THR A 264 14.92 -13.18 25.30
C THR A 264 13.45 -12.99 24.97
N THR A 265 12.57 -13.94 25.27
CA THR A 265 11.13 -13.84 25.00
C THR A 265 10.50 -12.63 25.70
N PHE A 266 10.87 -12.38 26.96
CA PHE A 266 10.45 -11.19 27.69
C PHE A 266 10.89 -9.89 27.00
N GLY A 267 12.15 -9.82 26.54
CA GLY A 267 12.65 -8.70 25.75
C GLY A 267 11.86 -8.47 24.46
N TYR A 268 11.49 -9.54 23.75
CA TYR A 268 10.63 -9.47 22.56
C TYR A 268 9.20 -9.02 22.88
N CYS A 269 8.62 -9.48 23.99
CA CYS A 269 7.33 -8.99 24.47
C CYS A 269 7.38 -7.49 24.78
N LEU A 270 8.42 -7.02 25.45
CA LEU A 270 8.58 -5.59 25.74
C LEU A 270 8.70 -4.77 24.46
N LEU A 271 9.57 -5.19 23.53
CA LEU A 271 9.75 -4.53 22.24
C LEU A 271 8.46 -4.50 21.41
N ALA A 272 7.74 -5.62 21.36
CA ALA A 272 6.47 -5.71 20.66
C ALA A 272 5.40 -4.82 21.29
N GLY A 273 5.34 -4.76 22.63
CA GLY A 273 4.45 -3.85 23.35
C GLY A 273 4.75 -2.38 23.02
N LEU A 274 6.03 -2.00 22.95
CA LEU A 274 6.44 -0.65 22.58
C LEU A 274 6.07 -0.31 21.13
N LEU A 275 6.35 -1.20 20.17
CA LEU A 275 6.00 -1.00 18.76
C LEU A 275 4.49 -0.95 18.56
N PHE A 276 3.74 -1.82 19.24
CA PHE A 276 2.28 -1.77 19.26
C PHE A 276 1.79 -0.42 19.79
N ALA A 277 2.27 0.02 20.96
CA ALA A 277 1.89 1.30 21.53
C ALA A 277 2.19 2.46 20.57
N ILE A 278 3.40 2.56 20.03
CA ILE A 278 3.78 3.66 19.11
C ILE A 278 2.94 3.64 17.84
N SER A 279 2.51 2.45 17.38
CA SER A 279 1.64 2.33 16.21
C SER A 279 0.18 2.78 16.46
N LEU A 280 -0.23 2.93 17.73
CA LEU A 280 -1.55 3.46 18.06
C LEU A 280 -1.69 4.92 17.64
N VAL A 281 -0.61 5.72 17.68
CA VAL A 281 -0.65 7.15 17.33
C VAL A 281 -1.15 7.41 15.90
N PRO A 282 -0.56 6.80 14.84
CA PRO A 282 -1.08 6.96 13.49
C PRO A 282 -2.40 6.18 13.27
N TYR A 283 -2.64 5.09 14.01
CA TYR A 283 -3.87 4.30 13.87
C TYR A 283 -5.11 5.03 14.39
N THR A 284 -5.03 5.63 15.58
CA THR A 284 -6.16 6.35 16.19
C THR A 284 -6.47 7.66 15.49
N SER A 285 -5.65 8.12 14.54
CA SER A 285 -6.00 9.26 13.67
C SER A 285 -7.30 9.05 12.87
N LEU A 286 -7.76 7.80 12.76
CA LEU A 286 -9.08 7.44 12.22
C LEU A 286 -10.24 7.97 13.08
N ASP A 287 -10.03 8.16 14.39
CA ASP A 287 -10.98 8.78 15.31
C ASP A 287 -10.26 9.84 16.18
N PRO A 288 -10.39 11.13 15.84
CA PRO A 288 -9.72 12.22 16.55
C PRO A 288 -10.03 12.31 18.05
N GLU A 289 -11.16 11.76 18.51
CA GLU A 289 -11.50 11.72 19.94
C GLU A 289 -10.66 10.65 20.66
N THR A 290 -10.63 9.42 20.14
CA THR A 290 -9.73 8.37 20.66
C THR A 290 -8.25 8.81 20.60
N GLN A 291 -7.84 9.52 19.55
CA GLN A 291 -6.46 10.01 19.44
C GLN A 291 -6.10 11.00 20.56
N ARG A 292 -7.04 11.86 20.97
CA ARG A 292 -6.86 12.83 22.06
C ARG A 292 -6.73 12.17 23.44
N GLN A 293 -7.27 10.97 23.61
CA GLN A 293 -7.17 10.20 24.85
C GLN A 293 -5.82 9.48 24.99
N LEU A 294 -4.97 9.46 23.97
CA LEU A 294 -3.64 8.85 24.06
C LEU A 294 -2.72 9.63 25.01
N SER A 295 -1.88 8.89 25.74
CA SER A 295 -0.90 9.47 26.66
C SER A 295 0.04 10.44 25.93
N PRO A 296 0.30 11.65 26.47
CA PRO A 296 1.25 12.60 25.89
C PRO A 296 2.66 12.02 25.72
N ILE A 297 3.06 11.08 26.59
CA ILE A 297 4.36 10.39 26.51
C ILE A 297 4.45 9.59 25.21
N LEU A 298 3.36 8.92 24.84
CA LEU A 298 3.30 8.10 23.64
C LEU A 298 3.38 8.95 22.37
N THR A 299 2.62 10.05 22.34
CA THR A 299 2.64 11.00 21.21
C THR A 299 4.02 11.63 21.04
N ARG A 300 4.71 11.97 22.13
CA ARG A 300 6.09 12.46 22.09
C ARG A 300 7.08 11.40 21.61
N ALA A 301 6.94 10.15 22.06
CA ALA A 301 7.78 9.05 21.62
C ALA A 301 7.61 8.78 20.10
N TYR A 302 6.38 8.84 19.60
CA TYR A 302 6.10 8.78 18.16
C TYR A 302 6.79 9.93 17.40
N ALA A 303 6.63 11.17 17.85
CA ALA A 303 7.22 12.35 17.21
C ALA A 303 8.77 12.32 17.23
N ALA A 304 9.38 11.83 18.31
CA ALA A 304 10.83 11.78 18.46
C ALA A 304 11.49 10.69 17.60
N GLY A 305 10.87 9.51 17.51
CA GLY A 305 11.45 8.34 16.84
C GLY A 305 10.77 7.97 15.52
N SER A 306 9.45 7.74 15.57
CA SER A 306 8.70 7.16 14.44
C SER A 306 8.54 8.11 13.26
N ASP A 307 8.31 9.41 13.53
CA ASP A 307 8.05 10.39 12.48
C ASP A 307 9.23 10.54 11.49
N ARG A 308 10.47 10.44 11.99
CA ARG A 308 11.69 10.53 11.18
C ARG A 308 12.10 9.22 10.54
N MET A 309 11.97 8.10 11.26
CA MET A 309 12.43 6.78 10.80
C MET A 309 11.33 5.96 10.12
N HIS A 310 10.11 6.47 10.07
CA HIS A 310 8.91 5.80 9.58
C HIS A 310 8.72 4.40 10.20
N LEU A 311 8.92 4.29 11.52
CA LEU A 311 8.72 3.04 12.27
C LEU A 311 7.26 2.58 12.21
N THR A 312 6.34 3.53 12.25
CA THR A 312 4.90 3.30 12.11
C THR A 312 4.31 4.34 11.16
N SER A 313 3.34 3.94 10.33
CA SER A 313 2.72 4.82 9.34
C SER A 313 1.20 4.87 9.46
N SER A 314 0.59 5.94 8.96
CA SER A 314 -0.83 5.98 8.61
C SER A 314 -1.07 5.33 7.24
N TYR A 315 -2.29 4.84 7.02
CA TYR A 315 -2.66 4.09 5.82
C TYR A 315 -3.97 4.62 5.24
N GLY A 316 -4.01 4.84 3.93
CA GLY A 316 -5.20 5.40 3.27
C GLY A 316 -5.00 5.90 1.83
N LEU A 317 -4.27 5.13 1.02
CA LEU A 317 -4.16 5.42 -0.41
C LEU A 317 -5.54 5.35 -1.08
N PHE A 318 -5.78 6.22 -2.07
CA PHE A 318 -7.05 6.32 -2.80
C PHE A 318 -8.28 6.61 -1.94
N ARG A 319 -8.11 7.35 -0.83
CA ARG A 319 -9.23 7.83 0.00
C ARG A 319 -10.31 8.55 -0.83
N THR A 320 -9.88 9.31 -1.83
CA THR A 320 -10.74 10.01 -2.78
C THR A 320 -10.38 9.54 -4.17
N MET A 321 -11.39 9.24 -5.00
CA MET A 321 -11.13 8.81 -6.36
C MET A 321 -10.60 9.96 -7.18
N THR A 322 -9.45 9.75 -7.83
CA THR A 322 -8.87 10.67 -8.80
C THR A 322 -9.38 10.33 -10.20
N GLY A 323 -9.34 11.30 -11.12
CA GLY A 323 -9.70 11.07 -12.53
C GLY A 323 -11.20 10.96 -12.83
N VAL A 324 -12.08 11.44 -11.93
CA VAL A 324 -13.51 11.56 -12.24
C VAL A 324 -13.68 12.56 -13.40
N GLY A 325 -14.18 12.09 -14.54
CA GLY A 325 -14.30 12.89 -15.77
C GLY A 325 -13.06 12.85 -16.67
N GLY A 326 -12.10 11.96 -16.39
CA GLY A 326 -10.92 11.70 -17.20
C GLY A 326 -9.64 11.71 -16.38
N ARG A 327 -8.70 10.84 -16.75
CA ARG A 327 -7.40 10.72 -16.10
C ARG A 327 -6.48 11.89 -16.51
N PRO A 328 -6.06 12.77 -15.59
CA PRO A 328 -5.13 13.84 -15.93
C PRO A 328 -3.72 13.28 -16.15
N GLU A 329 -3.06 13.75 -17.20
CA GLU A 329 -1.69 13.40 -17.55
C GLU A 329 -0.91 14.64 -17.97
N VAL A 330 0.33 14.76 -17.47
CA VAL A 330 1.29 15.76 -17.93
C VAL A 330 2.08 15.17 -19.09
N VAL A 331 2.05 15.86 -20.23
CA VAL A 331 2.80 15.51 -21.44
C VAL A 331 3.85 16.58 -21.65
N LEU A 332 5.13 16.18 -21.56
CA LEU A 332 6.25 17.07 -21.87
C LEU A 332 6.45 17.09 -23.37
N GLU A 333 6.78 18.26 -23.93
CA GLU A 333 7.06 18.43 -25.34
C GLU A 333 8.37 19.21 -25.53
N GLY A 334 9.22 18.73 -26.42
CA GLY A 334 10.47 19.39 -26.81
C GLY A 334 10.35 20.02 -28.21
N ALA A 335 11.14 21.06 -28.48
CA ALA A 335 11.30 21.63 -29.81
C ALA A 335 12.68 22.29 -30.00
N ASN A 336 13.12 22.38 -31.25
CA ASN A 336 14.34 23.11 -31.63
C ASN A 336 14.07 24.58 -31.99
N ASP A 337 12.80 24.93 -32.24
CA ASP A 337 12.31 26.28 -32.50
C ASP A 337 11.04 26.51 -31.69
N VAL A 338 10.80 27.75 -31.25
CA VAL A 338 9.61 28.10 -30.44
C VAL A 338 8.32 27.89 -31.25
N SER A 339 8.37 28.05 -32.57
CA SER A 339 7.24 27.79 -33.48
C SER A 339 6.95 26.30 -33.70
N GLY A 340 7.84 25.41 -33.26
CA GLY A 340 7.74 23.96 -33.43
C GLY A 340 8.57 23.41 -34.60
N PRO A 341 8.30 22.17 -35.05
CA PRO A 341 7.32 21.23 -34.50
C PRO A 341 7.67 20.82 -33.07
N TRP A 342 6.64 20.73 -32.23
CA TRP A 342 6.74 20.22 -30.86
C TRP A 342 6.55 18.71 -30.87
N LYS A 343 7.46 17.97 -30.24
CA LYS A 343 7.38 16.51 -30.14
C LYS A 343 7.36 16.05 -28.69
N GLU A 344 6.51 15.09 -28.39
CA GLU A 344 6.31 14.57 -27.03
C GLU A 344 7.54 13.79 -26.54
N TYR A 345 7.78 13.89 -25.23
CA TYR A 345 8.68 12.97 -24.54
C TYR A 345 7.92 11.71 -24.17
N GLU A 346 8.36 10.58 -24.70
CA GLU A 346 7.83 9.28 -24.30
C GLU A 346 8.50 8.76 -23.05
N PHE A 347 7.69 8.18 -22.17
CA PHE A 347 8.11 7.54 -20.93
C PHE A 347 7.76 6.05 -20.99
N PRO A 348 8.54 5.15 -20.34
CA PRO A 348 8.39 3.72 -20.57
C PRO A 348 7.12 3.10 -19.98
N TYR A 349 6.53 3.70 -18.93
CA TYR A 349 5.51 2.99 -18.14
C TYR A 349 4.18 3.72 -17.99
N LYS A 350 4.20 5.06 -17.87
CA LYS A 350 2.95 5.83 -17.79
C LYS A 350 2.22 5.83 -19.14
N PRO A 351 0.90 6.06 -19.14
CA PRO A 351 0.16 6.35 -20.38
C PRO A 351 0.75 7.58 -21.11
N GLY A 352 0.91 7.46 -22.43
CA GLY A 352 1.44 8.51 -23.30
C GLY A 352 0.90 8.28 -24.70
N ARG A 353 1.64 7.54 -25.51
CA ARG A 353 1.14 6.97 -26.77
C ARG A 353 -0.24 6.31 -26.66
N LEU A 354 -1.10 6.62 -27.63
CA LEU A 354 -2.50 6.17 -27.65
C LEU A 354 -2.67 4.70 -28.03
N ASP A 355 -1.77 4.20 -28.87
CA ASP A 355 -1.71 2.84 -29.39
C ASP A 355 -1.01 1.87 -28.43
N ARG A 356 -0.34 2.38 -27.39
CA ARG A 356 0.43 1.57 -26.45
C ARG A 356 -0.48 0.89 -25.43
N VAL A 357 -0.36 -0.44 -25.36
CA VAL A 357 -0.97 -1.24 -24.29
C VAL A 357 -0.35 -0.88 -22.93
N PRO A 358 -1.16 -0.71 -21.86
CA PRO A 358 -0.61 -0.46 -20.53
C PRO A 358 0.24 -1.65 -20.03
N PRO A 359 1.46 -1.43 -19.53
CA PRO A 359 2.41 -2.50 -19.25
C PRO A 359 2.18 -3.20 -17.91
N ILE A 360 2.80 -4.38 -17.75
CA ILE A 360 3.04 -5.02 -16.46
C ILE A 360 4.48 -4.69 -16.06
N VAL A 361 4.66 -4.03 -14.91
CA VAL A 361 5.94 -3.44 -14.48
C VAL A 361 6.50 -4.14 -13.24
N ALA A 362 5.64 -4.77 -12.43
CA ALA A 362 6.07 -5.47 -11.22
C ALA A 362 7.18 -6.51 -11.54
N PRO A 363 8.26 -6.59 -10.73
CA PRO A 363 8.46 -5.93 -9.43
C PRO A 363 9.16 -4.56 -9.49
N HIS A 364 9.41 -3.99 -10.68
CA HIS A 364 10.09 -2.69 -10.80
C HIS A 364 9.21 -1.53 -10.31
N GLN A 365 9.85 -0.48 -9.76
CA GLN A 365 9.19 0.78 -9.36
C GLN A 365 9.57 1.93 -10.29
N PRO A 366 8.73 2.27 -11.28
CA PRO A 366 8.99 3.41 -12.16
C PRO A 366 8.67 4.72 -11.44
N ARG A 367 9.61 5.18 -10.61
CA ARG A 367 9.40 6.33 -9.70
C ARG A 367 9.05 7.61 -10.46
N LEU A 368 9.68 7.87 -11.59
CA LEU A 368 9.44 9.08 -12.38
C LEU A 368 8.02 9.10 -12.95
N ASP A 369 7.62 8.05 -13.67
CA ASP A 369 6.28 7.85 -14.21
C ASP A 369 5.19 7.96 -13.13
N TRP A 370 5.45 7.38 -11.96
CA TRP A 370 4.54 7.46 -10.82
C TRP A 370 4.43 8.88 -10.26
N GLN A 371 5.54 9.61 -10.17
CA GLN A 371 5.55 11.00 -9.71
C GLN A 371 4.86 11.93 -10.72
N LEU A 372 4.99 11.67 -12.03
CA LEU A 372 4.28 12.42 -13.07
C LEU A 372 2.76 12.30 -12.94
N TRP A 373 2.26 11.11 -12.58
CA TRP A 373 0.83 10.93 -12.27
C TRP A 373 0.38 11.83 -11.11
N PHE A 374 1.16 11.91 -10.02
CA PHE A 374 0.85 12.81 -8.90
C PHE A 374 0.94 14.29 -9.31
N ALA A 375 1.94 14.66 -10.11
CA ALA A 375 2.08 16.02 -10.59
C ALA A 375 0.84 16.47 -11.39
N ALA A 376 0.28 15.58 -12.22
CA ALA A 376 -0.91 15.86 -13.02
C ALA A 376 -2.16 16.22 -12.18
N LEU A 377 -2.20 15.85 -10.90
CA LEU A 377 -3.31 16.19 -9.99
C LEU A 377 -3.21 17.62 -9.41
N GLY A 378 -2.07 18.29 -9.60
CA GLY A 378 -1.79 19.62 -9.04
C GLY A 378 -1.28 20.61 -10.08
N SER A 379 -0.47 21.55 -9.60
CA SER A 379 0.24 22.54 -10.43
C SER A 379 1.74 22.30 -10.35
N TYR A 380 2.48 22.69 -11.40
CA TYR A 380 3.93 22.56 -11.44
C TYR A 380 4.66 23.34 -10.33
N ASN A 381 4.03 24.39 -9.78
CA ASN A 381 4.58 25.16 -8.65
C ASN A 381 4.83 24.31 -7.40
N ASN A 382 4.02 23.27 -7.21
CA ASN A 382 4.15 22.33 -6.08
C ASN A 382 5.07 21.15 -6.40
N ASN A 383 5.69 21.13 -7.59
CA ASN A 383 6.51 20.03 -8.08
C ASN A 383 7.91 20.53 -8.51
N PRO A 384 8.77 20.99 -7.58
CA PRO A 384 10.12 21.48 -7.93
C PRO A 384 10.98 20.44 -8.68
N TRP A 385 10.77 19.15 -8.37
CA TRP A 385 11.46 18.04 -9.03
C TRP A 385 11.14 17.97 -10.53
N LEU A 386 9.94 18.37 -10.96
CA LEU A 386 9.52 18.35 -12.36
C LEU A 386 10.22 19.46 -13.15
N LEU A 387 10.33 20.65 -12.56
CA LEU A 387 11.10 21.76 -13.15
C LEU A 387 12.59 21.44 -13.24
N SER A 388 13.15 20.78 -12.21
CA SER A 388 14.51 20.24 -12.26
C SER A 388 14.68 19.21 -13.39
N THR A 389 13.70 18.32 -13.57
CA THR A 389 13.69 17.33 -14.65
C THR A 389 13.66 18.01 -16.02
N ALA A 390 12.77 18.99 -16.21
CA ALA A 390 12.69 19.76 -17.45
C ALA A 390 14.00 20.49 -17.78
N TYR A 391 14.63 21.11 -16.77
CA TYR A 391 15.93 21.76 -16.92
C TYR A 391 17.04 20.77 -17.29
N ARG A 392 17.10 19.60 -16.65
CA ARG A 392 18.10 18.57 -16.97
C ARG A 392 17.87 17.91 -18.34
N LEU A 393 16.62 17.81 -18.79
CA LEU A 393 16.29 17.38 -20.15
C LEU A 393 16.78 18.38 -21.20
N LEU A 394 16.63 19.69 -20.95
CA LEU A 394 17.20 20.75 -21.80
C LEU A 394 18.73 20.71 -21.87
N GLN A 395 19.39 20.26 -20.79
CA GLN A 395 20.84 20.07 -20.75
C GLN A 395 21.31 18.77 -21.41
N GLY A 396 20.39 17.83 -21.70
CA GLY A 396 20.76 16.50 -22.17
C GLY A 396 21.50 15.66 -21.13
N ALA A 397 21.20 15.87 -19.84
CA ALA A 397 21.86 15.16 -18.74
C ALA A 397 21.66 13.63 -18.87
N PRO A 398 22.72 12.82 -19.06
CA PRO A 398 22.59 11.39 -19.36
C PRO A 398 21.76 10.61 -18.33
N GLU A 399 21.88 10.96 -17.06
CA GLU A 399 21.18 10.31 -15.95
C GLU A 399 19.67 10.55 -15.94
N VAL A 400 19.20 11.63 -16.57
CA VAL A 400 17.77 11.96 -16.72
C VAL A 400 17.25 11.45 -18.06
N VAL A 401 18.04 11.63 -19.12
CA VAL A 401 17.69 11.18 -20.47
C VAL A 401 17.48 9.67 -20.54
N ARG A 402 18.26 8.88 -19.78
CA ARG A 402 18.09 7.42 -19.69
C ARG A 402 16.73 6.97 -19.12
N LEU A 403 16.02 7.84 -18.40
CA LEU A 403 14.71 7.57 -17.80
C LEU A 403 13.56 7.67 -18.82
N LEU A 404 13.82 8.24 -19.99
CA LEU A 404 12.86 8.29 -21.09
C LEU A 404 12.71 6.92 -21.75
N ASP A 405 11.63 6.74 -22.49
CA ASP A 405 11.46 5.57 -23.36
C ASP A 405 12.63 5.49 -24.38
N PRO A 406 13.19 4.30 -24.66
CA PRO A 406 14.23 4.14 -25.69
C PRO A 406 13.84 4.66 -27.08
N GLU A 407 12.54 4.66 -27.41
CA GLU A 407 12.01 5.17 -28.68
C GLU A 407 11.90 6.71 -28.71
N SER A 408 12.07 7.38 -27.56
CA SER A 408 11.97 8.84 -27.46
C SER A 408 13.09 9.53 -28.24
N GLU A 409 12.72 10.40 -29.19
CA GLU A 409 13.69 11.11 -30.04
C GLU A 409 14.66 11.99 -29.22
N TRP A 410 14.15 12.59 -28.13
CA TRP A 410 14.91 13.46 -27.23
C TRP A 410 15.98 12.73 -26.42
N ARG A 411 16.10 11.40 -26.59
CA ARG A 411 17.17 10.60 -26.00
C ARG A 411 18.53 10.83 -26.66
N LYS A 412 18.54 11.20 -27.94
CA LYS A 412 19.78 11.38 -28.73
C LYS A 412 20.27 12.82 -28.74
N THR A 413 19.36 13.76 -28.91
CA THR A 413 19.67 15.18 -29.03
C THR A 413 18.73 15.98 -28.12
N PRO A 414 19.26 16.77 -27.17
CA PRO A 414 18.40 17.59 -26.31
C PRO A 414 17.74 18.73 -27.12
N PRO A 415 16.47 19.08 -26.83
CA PRO A 415 15.82 20.21 -27.46
C PRO A 415 16.33 21.56 -26.94
N LYS A 416 16.11 22.62 -27.72
CA LYS A 416 16.37 24.00 -27.27
C LYS A 416 15.28 24.55 -26.36
N PHE A 417 14.05 24.05 -26.53
CA PHE A 417 12.86 24.48 -25.79
C PHE A 417 12.09 23.28 -25.27
N ILE A 418 11.51 23.42 -24.08
CA ILE A 418 10.62 22.43 -23.47
C ILE A 418 9.37 23.14 -22.96
N ARG A 419 8.21 22.48 -23.08
CA ARG A 419 6.96 22.90 -22.44
C ARG A 419 6.23 21.68 -21.90
N ALA A 420 5.15 21.90 -21.17
CA ALA A 420 4.25 20.83 -20.79
C ALA A 420 2.80 21.19 -21.02
N LYS A 421 2.04 20.22 -21.50
CA LYS A 421 0.59 20.28 -21.64
C LYS A 421 -0.07 19.30 -20.67
N LYS A 422 -1.30 19.63 -20.30
CA LYS A 422 -2.17 18.75 -19.53
C LYS A 422 -3.25 18.18 -20.45
N TYR A 423 -3.41 16.87 -20.39
CA TYR A 423 -4.42 16.14 -21.13
C TYR A 423 -5.28 15.33 -20.17
N LEU A 424 -6.52 15.07 -20.59
CA LEU A 424 -7.39 14.08 -19.98
C LEU A 424 -7.41 12.84 -20.87
N TYR A 425 -6.93 11.73 -20.33
CA TYR A 425 -6.93 10.42 -20.97
C TYR A 425 -8.16 9.62 -20.56
N PHE A 426 -8.63 8.81 -21.50
CA PHE A 426 -9.70 7.86 -21.31
C PHE A 426 -9.36 6.57 -22.04
N TYR A 427 -9.86 5.45 -21.55
CA TYR A 427 -9.88 4.23 -22.33
C TYR A 427 -10.81 4.38 -23.55
N THR A 428 -10.39 3.76 -24.64
CA THR A 428 -11.23 3.55 -25.83
C THR A 428 -12.35 2.56 -25.53
N ALA A 429 -13.36 2.52 -26.40
CA ALA A 429 -14.40 1.50 -26.30
C ALA A 429 -13.90 0.14 -26.87
N LEU A 430 -14.54 -0.96 -26.48
CA LEU A 430 -14.21 -2.32 -26.96
C LEU A 430 -14.14 -2.44 -28.50
N ASN A 431 -14.97 -1.68 -29.22
CA ASN A 431 -15.08 -1.71 -30.68
C ASN A 431 -14.58 -0.41 -31.32
N ASP A 432 -13.61 0.27 -30.70
CA ASP A 432 -13.05 1.50 -31.25
C ASP A 432 -12.31 1.23 -32.58
N PRO A 433 -12.69 1.89 -33.69
CA PRO A 433 -12.12 1.61 -35.01
C PRO A 433 -10.65 2.00 -35.14
N SER A 434 -10.12 2.84 -34.24
CA SER A 434 -8.71 3.25 -34.28
C SER A 434 -7.74 2.16 -33.83
N GLY A 435 -8.23 1.13 -33.11
CA GLY A 435 -7.37 0.11 -32.49
C GLY A 435 -6.51 0.63 -31.33
N ASN A 436 -6.67 1.90 -30.93
CA ASN A 436 -5.96 2.50 -29.82
C ASN A 436 -6.49 1.97 -28.47
N TRP A 437 -5.64 2.00 -27.45
CA TRP A 437 -6.01 1.72 -26.06
C TRP A 437 -6.52 2.96 -25.32
N TRP A 438 -6.04 4.13 -25.76
CA TRP A 438 -6.36 5.41 -25.16
C TRP A 438 -6.92 6.38 -26.18
N ARG A 439 -7.79 7.25 -25.69
CA ARG A 439 -8.16 8.52 -26.34
C ARG A 439 -7.85 9.65 -25.36
N ARG A 440 -7.51 10.82 -25.86
CA ARG A 440 -7.20 11.97 -25.00
C ARG A 440 -7.84 13.26 -25.48
N ARG A 441 -8.05 14.18 -24.56
CA ARG A 441 -8.50 15.56 -24.82
C ARG A 441 -7.53 16.53 -24.18
N GLU A 442 -7.04 17.51 -24.94
CA GLU A 442 -6.21 18.58 -24.39
C GLU A 442 -7.05 19.42 -23.41
N GLU A 443 -6.52 19.64 -22.21
CA GLU A 443 -7.13 20.51 -21.19
C GLU A 443 -6.49 21.90 -21.23
N GLY A 444 -5.18 21.99 -21.46
CA GLY A 444 -4.46 23.25 -21.65
C GLY A 444 -2.97 23.14 -21.38
N GLU A 445 -2.31 24.29 -21.29
CA GLU A 445 -0.91 24.38 -20.89
C GLU A 445 -0.74 24.03 -19.41
N TYR A 446 0.27 23.21 -19.09
CA TYR A 446 0.63 22.86 -17.71
C TYR A 446 1.75 23.77 -17.18
N PHE A 447 2.83 23.95 -17.96
CA PHE A 447 3.84 24.97 -17.69
C PHE A 447 4.34 25.59 -19.02
N PRO A 448 4.81 26.85 -19.00
CA PRO A 448 5.14 27.59 -20.22
C PRO A 448 6.43 27.12 -20.88
N VAL A 449 6.73 27.66 -22.05
CA VAL A 449 7.97 27.35 -22.78
C VAL A 449 9.20 27.81 -22.00
N PHE A 450 10.10 26.88 -21.73
CA PHE A 450 11.39 27.11 -21.12
C PHE A 450 12.53 26.82 -22.08
N SER A 451 13.58 27.63 -22.01
CA SER A 451 14.91 27.34 -22.54
C SER A 451 15.88 27.13 -21.38
N VAL A 452 17.07 26.58 -21.66
CA VAL A 452 18.10 26.35 -20.62
C VAL A 452 18.51 27.63 -19.89
N SER A 453 18.45 28.77 -20.57
CA SER A 453 18.79 30.09 -20.03
C SER A 453 17.56 30.89 -19.57
N HIS A 454 16.37 30.29 -19.51
CA HIS A 454 15.15 30.98 -19.14
C HIS A 454 15.25 31.55 -17.71
N PRO A 455 15.31 32.88 -17.52
CA PRO A 455 15.66 33.46 -16.22
C PRO A 455 14.72 33.06 -15.07
N PRO A 456 13.38 33.05 -15.24
CA PRO A 456 12.46 32.58 -14.20
C PRO A 456 12.73 31.16 -13.72
N LEU A 457 13.00 30.23 -14.66
CA LEU A 457 13.28 28.83 -14.33
C LEU A 457 14.59 28.70 -13.55
N VAL A 458 15.66 29.33 -14.03
CA VAL A 458 16.98 29.29 -13.38
C VAL A 458 16.93 29.92 -11.98
N GLN A 459 16.24 31.06 -11.83
CA GLN A 459 16.09 31.74 -10.55
C GLN A 459 15.30 30.89 -9.56
N TYR A 460 14.19 30.29 -9.99
CA TYR A 460 13.42 29.37 -9.16
C TYR A 460 14.26 28.17 -8.69
N LEU A 461 14.98 27.52 -9.61
CA LEU A 461 15.82 26.36 -9.28
C LEU A 461 16.97 26.71 -8.33
N LYS A 462 17.51 27.94 -8.39
CA LYS A 462 18.46 28.45 -7.39
C LYS A 462 17.80 28.64 -6.03
N GLN A 463 16.60 29.22 -6.00
CA GLN A 463 15.86 29.47 -4.76
C GLN A 463 15.51 28.17 -4.02
N VAL A 464 15.11 27.12 -4.75
CA VAL A 464 14.82 25.81 -4.14
C VAL A 464 16.07 24.95 -3.88
N GLY A 465 17.26 25.49 -4.14
CA GLY A 465 18.54 24.82 -3.87
C GLY A 465 18.87 23.66 -4.81
N VAL A 466 18.24 23.60 -5.99
CA VAL A 466 18.56 22.61 -7.04
C VAL A 466 19.78 23.06 -7.85
N LEU A 467 19.89 24.35 -8.15
CA LEU A 467 21.04 24.94 -8.83
C LEU A 467 21.87 25.80 -7.87
N GLY A 468 23.18 25.56 -7.85
CA GLY A 468 24.12 26.23 -6.94
C GLY A 468 24.95 25.23 -6.15
N SER A 469 26.06 25.68 -5.56
CA SER A 469 26.89 24.86 -4.69
C SER A 469 26.11 24.52 -3.42
N SER A 470 25.54 23.31 -3.33
CA SER A 470 25.27 22.74 -2.02
C SER A 470 26.63 22.55 -1.35
N LEU A 471 26.89 23.24 -0.24
CA LEU A 471 27.99 22.84 0.65
C LEU A 471 27.87 21.32 0.85
N PRO A 472 28.97 20.55 0.71
CA PRO A 472 28.92 19.12 0.98
C PRO A 472 28.25 18.96 2.35
N LYS A 473 27.14 18.20 2.42
CA LYS A 473 26.51 17.94 3.71
C LYS A 473 27.57 17.27 4.56
N ALA A 474 28.02 17.98 5.61
CA ALA A 474 29.04 17.45 6.50
C ALA A 474 28.54 16.11 7.03
N CYS A 475 29.33 15.06 6.84
CA CYS A 475 29.04 13.75 7.36
C CYS A 475 28.89 13.85 8.88
N THR A 476 27.71 13.55 9.40
CA THR A 476 27.42 13.64 10.84
C THR A 476 28.01 12.46 11.62
N ASN A 477 28.36 11.36 10.95
CA ASN A 477 28.93 10.17 11.56
C ASN A 477 30.15 9.67 10.76
N ALA A 478 31.34 10.03 11.23
CA ALA A 478 32.61 9.75 10.57
C ALA A 478 32.89 8.25 10.31
N HIS A 479 32.24 7.34 11.05
CA HIS A 479 32.41 5.90 10.86
C HIS A 479 31.39 5.31 9.91
N LEU A 480 30.15 5.81 9.91
CA LEU A 480 29.09 5.30 9.04
C LEU A 480 29.23 5.79 7.61
N CYS A 481 29.66 7.04 7.37
CA CYS A 481 29.71 7.56 6.01
C CYS A 481 30.63 6.76 5.09
N PRO A 482 31.88 6.43 5.46
CA PRO A 482 32.73 5.60 4.59
C PRO A 482 32.11 4.23 4.28
N ALA A 483 31.42 3.62 5.25
CA ALA A 483 30.75 2.33 5.07
C ALA A 483 29.52 2.43 4.16
N LEU A 484 28.71 3.49 4.32
CA LEU A 484 27.56 3.75 3.47
C LEU A 484 27.97 4.15 2.05
N ASP A 485 29.02 4.96 1.90
CA ASP A 485 29.57 5.34 0.59
C ASP A 485 30.15 4.12 -0.12
N TRP A 486 30.86 3.25 0.61
CA TRP A 486 31.31 1.97 0.06
C TRP A 486 30.14 1.10 -0.39
N LEU A 487 29.11 0.91 0.44
CA LEU A 487 27.90 0.16 0.07
C LEU A 487 27.19 0.77 -1.14
N TYR A 488 27.10 2.09 -1.20
CA TYR A 488 26.50 2.80 -2.33
C TYR A 488 27.30 2.56 -3.60
N GLN A 489 28.63 2.69 -3.57
CA GLN A 489 29.50 2.43 -4.73
C GLN A 489 29.44 0.97 -5.21
N GLN A 490 29.27 0.00 -4.31
CA GLN A 490 29.12 -1.41 -4.69
C GLN A 490 27.77 -1.72 -5.35
N HIS A 491 26.77 -0.87 -5.16
CA HIS A 491 25.39 -1.13 -5.58
C HIS A 491 24.79 -0.05 -6.50
N CYS A 492 25.51 1.04 -6.80
CA CYS A 492 25.00 2.15 -7.61
C CYS A 492 24.78 1.76 -9.08
N ASP A 493 25.49 0.75 -9.56
CA ASP A 493 25.40 0.25 -10.94
C ASP A 493 24.41 -0.92 -11.11
N LEU A 494 23.70 -1.30 -10.05
CA LEU A 494 22.61 -2.29 -10.10
C LEU A 494 21.30 -1.63 -10.55
N ASP A 495 21.30 -0.95 -11.69
CA ASP A 495 20.05 -0.69 -12.43
C ASP A 495 19.82 -1.89 -13.37
N PRO A 496 18.62 -2.51 -13.38
CA PRO A 496 18.31 -3.54 -14.36
C PRO A 496 18.39 -2.91 -15.77
N ALA A 497 19.25 -3.49 -16.62
CA ALA A 497 19.41 -3.14 -18.03
C ALA A 497 18.10 -3.31 -18.82
#